data_AF-A0A2V6PCJ2-F1
#
_entry.id   AF-A0A2V6PCJ2-F1
#
_cell.length_a   1.000
_cell.length_b   1.000
_cell.length_c   1.000
_cell.angle_alpha   90.00
_cell.angle_beta   90.00
_cell.angle_gamma   90.00
#
_symmetry.space_group_name_H-M   'P 1'
#
loop_
_entity.id
_entity.type
_entity.pdbx_description
1 polymer ?
#
loop_
_entity_poly.entity_id
_entity_poly.type
_entity_poly.pdbx_seq_one_letter_code
_entity_poly.pdbx_strand_id
1 'polypeptide(L)'
;IQWVDLALLRVPLLNKIYSTIKQVNQAFSPSSKSSFKQVVLVEFPRAGQYSVGFVTGEDHREVQQKTKEHVLSVFVPTTPNPTSGFLVLVPEQEITRLDMSVADGIKFIISLGAIAPEFTPAKR
;
A
#
# COMPACT_ATOMS: atom_id res chain seq x y z
N ILE A 1 -17.59 -32.69 -9.78
CA ILE A 1 -18.30 -31.60 -9.07
C ILE A 1 -17.34 -30.80 -8.18
N GLN A 2 -16.56 -31.41 -7.27
CA GLN A 2 -15.51 -30.71 -6.48
C GLN A 2 -14.44 -29.94 -7.29
N TRP A 3 -14.08 -30.38 -8.50
CA TRP A 3 -13.08 -29.71 -9.34
C TRP A 3 -13.59 -28.40 -9.96
N VAL A 4 -14.91 -28.27 -10.15
CA VAL A 4 -15.53 -27.07 -10.72
C VAL A 4 -15.57 -25.96 -9.69
N ASP A 5 -15.80 -26.29 -8.41
CA ASP A 5 -15.79 -25.32 -7.31
C ASP A 5 -14.40 -24.71 -7.08
N LEU A 6 -13.33 -25.51 -7.22
CA LEU A 6 -11.94 -25.02 -7.12
C LEU A 6 -11.54 -24.11 -8.29
N ALA A 7 -11.99 -24.42 -9.51
CA ALA A 7 -11.79 -23.57 -10.68
C ALA A 7 -12.58 -22.26 -10.58
N LEU A 8 -13.84 -22.34 -10.12
CA LEU A 8 -14.73 -21.20 -9.87
C LEU A 8 -14.37 -20.41 -8.61
N LEU A 9 -13.50 -20.88 -7.72
CA LEU A 9 -12.98 -20.07 -6.61
C LEU A 9 -11.69 -19.34 -7.00
N ARG A 10 -10.83 -19.98 -7.81
CA ARG A 10 -9.56 -19.39 -8.28
C ARG A 10 -9.76 -18.32 -9.35
N VAL A 11 -10.65 -18.55 -10.32
CA VAL A 11 -10.86 -17.60 -11.43
C VAL A 11 -11.46 -16.26 -10.98
N PRO A 12 -12.57 -16.20 -10.20
CA PRO A 12 -13.12 -14.93 -9.76
C PRO A 12 -12.27 -14.26 -8.68
N LEU A 13 -11.54 -14.98 -7.82
CA LEU A 13 -10.65 -14.35 -6.86
C LEU A 13 -9.45 -13.70 -7.57
N LEU A 14 -8.78 -14.40 -8.50
CA LEU A 14 -7.73 -13.77 -9.31
C LEU A 14 -8.29 -12.61 -10.12
N ASN A 15 -9.43 -12.78 -10.78
CA ASN A 15 -10.04 -11.70 -11.55
C ASN A 15 -10.39 -10.49 -10.68
N LYS A 16 -10.78 -10.70 -9.41
CA LYS A 16 -11.02 -9.63 -8.44
C LYS A 16 -9.72 -8.97 -7.99
N ILE A 17 -8.65 -9.74 -7.78
CA ILE A 17 -7.32 -9.20 -7.49
C ILE A 17 -6.82 -8.35 -8.66
N TYR A 18 -6.86 -8.88 -9.89
CA TYR A 18 -6.47 -8.17 -11.09
C TYR A 18 -7.37 -6.96 -11.37
N SER A 19 -8.68 -7.04 -11.11
CA SER A 19 -9.60 -5.91 -11.28
C SER A 19 -9.39 -4.84 -10.21
N THR A 20 -9.09 -5.22 -8.97
CA THR A 20 -8.73 -4.28 -7.92
C THR A 20 -7.38 -3.63 -8.20
N ILE A 21 -6.37 -4.39 -8.63
CA ILE A 21 -5.09 -3.84 -9.12
C ILE A 21 -5.34 -2.89 -10.29
N LYS A 22 -6.22 -3.24 -11.23
CA LYS A 22 -6.57 -2.38 -12.37
C LYS A 22 -7.33 -1.12 -11.93
N GLN A 23 -8.27 -1.21 -10.99
CA GLN A 23 -9.01 -0.06 -10.46
C GLN A 23 -8.11 0.87 -9.66
N VAL A 24 -7.19 0.31 -8.86
CA VAL A 24 -6.11 1.04 -8.20
C VAL A 24 -5.28 1.72 -9.28
N ASN A 25 -4.69 0.99 -10.23
CA ASN A 25 -3.91 1.60 -11.32
C ASN A 25 -4.68 2.65 -12.13
N GLN A 26 -6.00 2.51 -12.32
CA GLN A 26 -6.85 3.49 -13.00
C GLN A 26 -7.13 4.73 -12.16
N ALA A 27 -7.43 4.59 -10.87
CA ALA A 27 -7.58 5.70 -9.93
C ALA A 27 -6.26 6.48 -9.75
N PHE A 28 -5.13 5.79 -9.95
CA PHE A 28 -3.78 6.31 -9.67
C PHE A 28 -2.92 6.47 -10.94
N SER A 29 -3.54 6.50 -12.12
CA SER A 29 -2.88 6.79 -13.41
C SER A 29 -2.15 8.14 -13.35
N PRO A 30 -0.96 8.32 -13.97
CA PRO A 30 -0.12 9.52 -13.86
C PRO A 30 -0.78 10.86 -14.26
N SER A 31 -1.97 10.80 -14.88
CA SER A 31 -2.80 11.96 -15.16
C SER A 31 -3.48 12.56 -13.92
N SER A 32 -3.53 11.84 -12.79
CA SER A 32 -3.90 12.39 -11.48
C SER A 32 -2.63 12.69 -10.67
N LYS A 33 -2.48 13.91 -10.16
CA LYS A 33 -1.30 14.37 -9.38
C LYS A 33 -1.04 13.63 -8.05
N SER A 34 -1.74 12.51 -7.80
CA SER A 34 -1.75 11.73 -6.55
C SER A 34 -1.56 10.24 -6.85
N SER A 35 -0.55 9.89 -7.62
CA SER A 35 -0.11 8.51 -7.81
C SER A 35 0.61 8.03 -6.54
N PHE A 36 0.38 6.80 -6.07
CA PHE A 36 1.19 6.22 -5.01
C PHE A 36 2.65 6.25 -5.42
N LYS A 37 3.44 7.09 -4.75
CA LYS A 37 4.82 7.34 -5.18
C LYS A 37 5.74 6.18 -4.77
N GLN A 38 5.46 5.59 -3.62
CA GLN A 38 6.40 4.69 -2.97
C GLN A 38 5.73 3.85 -1.88
N VAL A 39 6.21 2.62 -1.69
CA VAL A 39 5.84 1.75 -0.57
C VAL A 39 6.67 2.10 0.65
N VAL A 40 6.03 2.15 1.82
CA VAL A 40 6.66 2.53 3.08
C VAL A 40 6.24 1.60 4.22
N LEU A 41 7.08 1.52 5.24
CA LEU A 41 6.80 0.92 6.53
C LEU A 41 6.67 2.04 7.55
N VAL A 42 5.56 2.04 8.29
CA VAL A 42 5.24 3.06 9.31
C VAL A 42 4.75 2.39 10.59
N GLU A 43 4.97 3.02 11.74
CA GLU A 43 4.38 2.56 12.99
C GLU A 43 2.89 2.94 13.06
N PHE A 44 2.00 1.94 13.01
CA PHE A 44 0.56 2.12 13.05
C PHE A 44 -0.14 0.82 13.51
N PRO A 45 -1.16 0.89 14.39
CA PRO A 45 -1.74 2.10 15.00
C PRO A 45 -1.01 2.60 16.25
N ARG A 46 0.09 1.95 16.66
CA ARG A 46 0.88 2.33 17.83
C ARG A 46 2.36 1.98 17.65
N ALA A 47 3.20 2.54 18.51
CA ALA A 47 4.62 2.27 18.51
C ALA A 47 4.96 0.77 18.66
N GLY A 48 5.98 0.32 17.93
CA GLY A 48 6.40 -1.08 17.83
C GLY A 48 5.45 -2.00 17.04
N GLN A 49 4.39 -1.47 16.41
CA GLN A 49 3.58 -2.19 15.43
C GLN A 49 3.71 -1.53 14.07
N TYR A 50 4.08 -2.30 13.05
CA TYR A 50 4.35 -1.77 11.72
C TYR A 50 3.26 -2.13 10.73
N SER A 51 2.92 -1.18 9.88
CA SER A 51 2.02 -1.35 8.76
C SER A 51 2.73 -0.97 7.47
N VAL A 52 2.48 -1.74 6.41
CA VAL A 52 2.85 -1.35 5.04
C VAL A 52 1.85 -0.30 4.59
N GLY A 53 2.35 0.81 4.05
CA GLY A 53 1.55 1.89 3.50
C GLY A 53 2.13 2.42 2.20
N PHE A 54 1.45 3.40 1.63
CA PHE A 54 1.87 4.05 0.40
C PHE A 54 1.83 5.56 0.53
N VAL A 55 2.90 6.25 0.14
CA VAL A 55 2.93 7.72 0.10
C VAL A 55 2.03 8.21 -1.03
N THR A 56 1.05 9.06 -0.69
CA THR A 56 0.08 9.63 -1.63
C THR A 56 0.26 11.13 -1.84
N GLY A 57 0.95 11.82 -0.94
CA GLY A 57 1.16 13.26 -1.03
C GLY A 57 2.19 13.77 -0.04
N GLU A 58 2.89 14.84 -0.42
CA GLU A 58 4.03 15.40 0.34
C GLU A 58 3.78 16.89 0.66
N ASP A 59 3.08 17.62 -0.22
CA ASP A 59 2.93 19.08 -0.14
C ASP A 59 1.53 19.55 0.29
N HIS A 60 1.17 19.31 1.55
CA HIS A 60 -0.11 19.73 2.11
C HIS A 60 0.02 21.01 2.95
N ARG A 61 0.00 22.20 2.33
CA ARG A 61 0.30 23.49 3.01
C ARG A 61 -0.41 23.70 4.35
N GLU A 62 -1.73 23.50 4.41
CA GLU A 62 -2.49 23.70 5.66
C GLU A 62 -2.09 22.69 6.74
N VAL A 63 -1.88 21.43 6.36
CA VAL A 63 -1.43 20.36 7.26
C VAL A 63 -0.03 20.68 7.80
N GLN A 64 0.89 21.10 6.93
CA GLN A 64 2.25 21.44 7.33
C GLN A 64 2.28 22.62 8.31
N GLN A 65 1.36 23.59 8.18
CA GLN A 65 1.24 24.70 9.13
C GLN A 65 0.71 24.29 10.51
N LYS A 66 0.01 23.15 10.59
CA LYS A 66 -0.64 22.66 11.82
C LYS A 66 0.11 21.50 12.47
N THR A 67 1.19 21.04 11.86
CA THR A 67 2.05 19.97 12.37
C THR A 67 3.41 20.54 12.76
N LYS A 68 4.08 19.90 13.72
CA LYS A 68 5.38 20.39 14.22
C LYS A 68 6.54 20.02 13.29
N GLU A 69 6.35 18.99 12.49
CA GLU A 69 7.35 18.37 11.64
C GLU A 69 6.78 18.22 10.24
N HIS A 70 7.65 18.02 9.26
CA HIS A 70 7.22 17.76 7.90
C HIS A 70 6.55 16.38 7.82
N VAL A 71 5.25 16.34 7.58
CA VAL A 71 4.47 15.10 7.52
C VAL A 71 4.13 14.72 6.09
N LEU A 72 4.14 13.42 5.77
CA LEU A 72 3.68 12.90 4.49
C LEU A 72 2.32 12.22 4.66
N SER A 73 1.48 12.32 3.62
CA SER A 73 0.26 11.53 3.52
C SER A 73 0.59 10.09 3.19
N VAL A 74 0.27 9.18 4.09
CA VAL A 74 0.46 7.74 3.93
C VAL A 74 -0.90 7.07 4.00
N PHE A 75 -1.24 6.33 2.95
CA PHE A 75 -2.41 5.44 2.97
C PHE A 75 -2.00 4.09 3.54
N VAL A 76 -2.63 3.68 4.64
CA VAL A 76 -2.47 2.38 5.29
C VAL A 76 -3.69 1.52 4.95
N PRO A 77 -3.58 0.57 4.02
CA PRO A 77 -4.70 -0.24 3.57
C PRO A 77 -5.08 -1.33 4.57
N THR A 78 -6.34 -1.74 4.52
CA THR A 78 -6.82 -2.96 5.16
C THR A 78 -6.59 -4.17 4.26
N THR A 79 -6.42 -5.35 4.86
CA THR A 79 -6.33 -6.62 4.13
C THR A 79 -7.70 -7.33 4.09
N PRO A 80 -8.04 -8.10 3.04
CA PRO A 80 -7.34 -8.23 1.75
C PRO A 80 -7.70 -7.11 0.76
N ASN A 81 -8.54 -6.14 1.12
CA ASN A 81 -9.03 -5.11 0.21
C ASN A 81 -8.15 -3.84 0.21
N PRO A 82 -7.25 -3.64 -0.77
CA PRO A 82 -6.28 -2.54 -0.78
C PRO A 82 -6.91 -1.18 -1.13
N THR A 83 -8.23 -1.09 -1.29
CA THR A 83 -8.93 0.17 -1.56
C THR A 83 -9.53 0.80 -0.30
N SER A 84 -9.69 0.03 0.78
CA SER A 84 -10.09 0.52 2.09
C SER A 84 -8.88 0.62 3.01
N GLY A 85 -8.93 1.54 3.97
CA GLY A 85 -7.78 1.84 4.82
C GLY A 85 -7.93 3.14 5.57
N PHE A 86 -6.81 3.57 6.14
CA PHE A 86 -6.66 4.83 6.83
C PHE A 86 -5.76 5.75 6.02
N LEU A 87 -6.12 7.03 5.95
CA LEU A 87 -5.15 8.07 5.65
C LEU A 87 -4.52 8.49 6.97
N VAL A 88 -3.20 8.39 7.07
CA VAL A 88 -2.43 8.86 8.22
C VAL A 88 -1.38 9.86 7.75
N LEU A 89 -1.09 10.84 8.60
CA LEU A 89 -0.04 11.82 8.36
C LEU A 89 1.12 11.48 9.28
N VAL A 90 2.25 11.12 8.69
CA VAL A 90 3.40 10.58 9.44
C VAL A 90 4.59 11.50 9.21
N PRO A 91 5.31 11.90 10.27
CA PRO A 91 6.55 12.66 10.11
C PRO A 91 7.52 11.93 9.19
N GLU A 92 8.16 12.64 8.26
CA GLU A 92 8.99 12.00 7.23
C GLU A 92 10.12 11.16 7.84
N GLN A 93 10.70 11.60 8.96
CA GLN A 93 11.76 10.87 9.64
C GLN A 93 11.30 9.56 10.32
N GLU A 94 9.99 9.36 10.50
CA GLU A 94 9.40 8.12 11.04
C GLU A 94 8.99 7.14 9.93
N ILE A 95 9.17 7.52 8.66
CA ILE A 95 8.82 6.71 7.49
C ILE A 95 10.04 5.92 7.02
N THR A 96 9.94 4.60 7.04
CA THR A 96 10.95 3.73 6.42
C THR A 96 10.54 3.40 4.99
N ARG A 97 11.32 3.85 4.01
CA ARG A 97 11.08 3.57 2.59
C ARG A 97 11.43 2.12 2.28
N LEU A 98 10.58 1.43 1.54
CA LEU A 98 10.80 0.04 1.14
C LEU A 98 11.18 -0.04 -0.34
N ASP A 99 12.10 -0.95 -0.66
CA ASP A 99 12.59 -1.16 -2.04
C ASP A 99 11.58 -1.90 -2.95
N MET A 100 10.49 -2.41 -2.39
CA MET A 100 9.48 -3.14 -3.15
C MET A 100 8.66 -2.21 -4.05
N SER A 101 8.23 -2.73 -5.22
CA SER A 101 7.33 -2.00 -6.10
C SER A 101 5.94 -1.83 -5.47
N VAL A 102 5.21 -0.79 -5.88
CA VAL A 102 3.80 -0.60 -5.45
C VAL A 102 2.95 -1.82 -5.78
N ALA A 103 3.17 -2.43 -6.95
CA ALA A 103 2.47 -3.64 -7.37
C ALA A 103 2.72 -4.81 -6.40
N ASP A 104 3.95 -4.97 -5.92
CA ASP A 104 4.28 -6.03 -4.97
C ASP A 104 3.77 -5.72 -3.56
N GLY A 105 3.77 -4.46 -3.14
CA GLY A 105 3.10 -4.03 -1.91
C GLY A 105 1.61 -4.39 -1.93
N ILE A 106 0.91 -4.11 -3.04
CA ILE A 106 -0.51 -4.47 -3.20
C ILE A 106 -0.71 -5.99 -3.13
N LYS A 107 0.16 -6.79 -3.79
CA LYS A 107 0.10 -8.25 -3.69
C LYS A 107 0.27 -8.73 -2.24
N PHE A 108 1.23 -8.15 -1.53
CA PHE A 108 1.49 -8.48 -0.12
C PHE A 108 0.23 -8.25 0.73
N ILE A 109 -0.41 -7.08 0.60
CA ILE A 109 -1.66 -6.72 1.32
C ILE A 109 -2.82 -7.65 0.96
N ILE A 110 -3.06 -7.88 -0.33
CA ILE A 110 -4.15 -8.75 -0.81
C ILE A 110 -3.95 -10.19 -0.29
N SER A 111 -2.71 -10.66 -0.23
CA SER A 111 -2.36 -12.00 0.24
C SER A 111 -2.41 -12.15 1.78
N LEU A 112 -2.87 -11.13 2.51
CA LEU A 112 -2.84 -11.09 3.97
C LEU A 112 -1.42 -11.22 4.55
N GLY A 113 -0.41 -10.79 3.79
CA GLY A 113 1.01 -10.91 4.15
C GLY A 113 1.67 -12.26 3.82
N ALA A 114 0.95 -13.21 3.20
CA ALA A 114 1.50 -14.52 2.88
C ALA A 114 2.49 -14.53 1.70
N ILE A 115 2.38 -13.56 0.78
CA ILE A 115 3.22 -13.44 -0.40
C ILE A 115 4.09 -12.18 -0.26
N ALA A 116 5.27 -12.34 0.30
CA ALA A 116 6.27 -11.28 0.34
C ALA A 116 7.03 -11.20 -1.00
N PRO A 117 7.32 -10.00 -1.52
CA PRO A 117 8.24 -9.86 -2.64
C PRO A 117 9.63 -10.38 -2.26
N GLU A 118 10.36 -10.92 -3.25
CA GLU A 118 11.76 -11.25 -3.05
C GLU A 118 12.55 -9.98 -2.72
N PHE A 119 13.16 -9.96 -1.55
CA PHE A 119 14.07 -8.90 -1.13
C PHE A 119 15.49 -9.45 -1.13
N THR A 120 16.33 -8.92 -2.02
CA THR A 120 17.78 -9.16 -1.97
C THR A 120 18.43 -7.92 -1.37
N PRO A 121 18.92 -7.97 -0.12
CA PRO A 121 19.64 -6.84 0.46
C PRO A 121 20.86 -6.52 -0.39
N ALA A 122 21.07 -5.23 -0.68
CA ALA A 122 22.30 -4.79 -1.31
C ALA A 122 23.49 -5.27 -0.46
N LYS A 123 24.47 -5.93 -1.09
CA LYS A 123 25.71 -6.32 -0.41
C LYS A 123 26.37 -5.04 0.10
N ARG A 124 26.46 -4.91 1.42
CA ARG A 124 27.22 -3.86 2.11
C ARG A 124 28.71 -4.02 1.81
#